data_AF-A0A522BNS4-F1
#
_entry.id   AF-A0A522BNS4-F1
#
_cell.length_a   1.000
_cell.length_b   1.000
_cell.length_c   1.000
_cell.angle_alpha   90.00
_cell.angle_beta   90.00
_cell.angle_gamma   90.00
#
_symmetry.space_group_name_H-M   'P 1'
#
loop_
_entity.id
_entity.type
_entity.pdbx_description
1 polymer ?
#
loop_
_entity_poly.entity_id
_entity_poly.type
_entity_poly.pdbx_seq_one_letter_code
_entity_poly.pdbx_strand_id
1 'polypeptide(L)'
;MGKCTQKIAVVGLAVTLLAPYAALAEDAAATSTQPASKCDERTVKWEKKLAEKRLNSEEWLEHRRDEQGKWKANRQAEGDKWLENRRFEQDKWKENRRVERDSRGYKNEAVKAAAAAYRTAIDVAMKTRREAVEAAIKSYRATHDAALAKRKAAVDTAIAARKTAIDAALADWKTRCDGTPEGRKAANKAFGEAVETAQKASRDATEAAWKVYRDENEAARKIEREAIETAMKNFRAAQEAAWKVYRAAMEVAKKHAPVPPANTNTSTGATTTQ
;
A
#
# COMPACT_ATOMS: atom_id res chain seq x y z
N MET A 1 -14.70 -33.50 10.27
CA MET A 1 -13.95 -33.07 11.48
C MET A 1 -13.76 -31.57 11.33
N GLY A 2 -14.61 -30.70 11.88
CA GLY A 2 -14.81 -30.48 13.31
C GLY A 2 -14.38 -29.02 13.56
N LYS A 3 -15.37 -28.12 13.68
CA LYS A 3 -15.25 -26.66 13.71
C LYS A 3 -14.25 -26.17 14.80
N CYS A 4 -13.49 -25.11 14.51
CA CYS A 4 -13.06 -24.16 15.54
C CYS A 4 -13.00 -22.75 14.98
N THR A 5 -14.11 -22.04 15.19
CA THR A 5 -14.31 -20.62 14.89
C THR A 5 -13.69 -19.82 16.05
N GLN A 6 -12.53 -19.20 15.85
CA GLN A 6 -11.93 -18.36 16.88
C GLN A 6 -12.16 -16.88 16.56
N LYS A 7 -13.13 -16.32 17.31
CA LYS A 7 -13.42 -14.89 17.40
C LYS A 7 -12.17 -14.19 17.97
N ILE A 8 -11.56 -13.27 17.21
CA ILE A 8 -10.56 -12.36 17.75
C ILE A 8 -11.29 -11.11 18.22
N ALA A 9 -11.09 -10.84 19.51
CA ALA A 9 -11.71 -9.79 20.28
C ALA A 9 -11.38 -8.40 19.74
N VAL A 10 -12.42 -7.59 19.58
CA VAL A 10 -12.33 -6.13 19.46
C VAL A 10 -11.90 -5.61 20.83
N VAL A 11 -10.64 -5.19 20.95
CA VAL A 11 -10.16 -4.45 22.12
C VAL A 11 -10.70 -3.02 22.01
N GLY A 12 -11.72 -2.75 22.80
CA GLY A 12 -12.37 -1.45 22.92
C GLY A 12 -11.38 -0.37 23.37
N LEU A 13 -11.28 0.67 22.56
CA LEU A 13 -10.57 1.89 22.86
C LEU A 13 -11.43 2.69 23.85
N ALA A 14 -11.02 2.71 25.12
CA ALA A 14 -11.69 3.47 26.17
C ALA A 14 -11.50 4.97 25.91
N VAL A 15 -12.51 5.60 25.31
CA VAL A 15 -12.66 7.06 25.23
C VAL A 15 -13.32 7.52 26.52
N THR A 16 -12.53 8.03 27.46
CA THR A 16 -13.04 8.77 28.63
C THR A 16 -13.24 10.23 28.25
N LEU A 17 -14.47 10.58 27.89
CA LEU A 17 -14.99 11.94 27.87
C LEU A 17 -16.22 11.96 28.77
N LEU A 18 -16.13 12.60 29.92
CA LEU A 18 -17.27 13.24 30.59
C LEU A 18 -16.74 14.41 31.43
N ALA A 19 -17.21 15.59 31.05
CA ALA A 19 -16.89 16.90 31.60
C ALA A 19 -17.36 17.08 33.06
N PRO A 20 -16.78 18.01 33.82
CA PRO A 20 -17.39 18.50 35.05
C PRO A 20 -18.58 19.41 34.75
N TYR A 21 -19.58 19.25 35.61
CA TYR A 21 -20.87 19.93 35.64
C TYR A 21 -20.76 21.46 35.60
N ALA A 22 -21.74 22.04 34.90
CA ALA A 22 -22.07 23.45 34.91
C ALA A 22 -22.42 23.92 36.34
N ALA A 23 -21.78 25.00 36.78
CA ALA A 23 -22.35 25.94 37.72
C ALA A 23 -22.59 27.23 36.93
N LEU A 24 -23.85 27.46 36.55
CA LEU A 24 -24.34 28.75 36.12
C LEU A 24 -24.43 29.65 37.36
N ALA A 25 -23.62 30.69 37.40
CA ALA A 25 -23.88 31.86 38.24
C ALA A 25 -24.21 33.02 37.30
N GLU A 26 -25.44 33.49 37.43
CA GLU A 26 -26.00 34.70 36.82
C GLU A 26 -25.45 35.95 37.51
N ASP A 27 -25.54 37.07 36.78
CA ASP A 27 -25.37 38.47 37.18
C ASP A 27 -23.96 39.02 37.47
N ALA A 28 -23.43 39.74 36.49
CA ALA A 28 -23.54 41.20 36.50
C ALA A 28 -23.15 41.77 35.13
N ALA A 29 -24.10 42.43 34.47
CA ALA A 29 -23.83 43.29 33.32
C ALA A 29 -22.99 44.51 33.78
N ALA A 30 -21.67 44.37 33.76
CA ALA A 30 -20.77 45.51 33.82
C ALA A 30 -20.54 46.01 32.38
N THR A 31 -21.36 46.98 31.97
CA THR A 31 -21.10 47.80 30.78
C THR A 31 -19.87 48.66 31.05
N SER A 32 -18.69 48.06 30.90
CA SER A 32 -17.42 48.77 30.95
C SER A 32 -17.12 49.30 29.55
N THR A 33 -17.52 50.54 29.29
CA THR A 33 -17.09 51.33 28.15
C THR A 33 -15.61 51.69 28.34
N GLN A 34 -14.71 50.73 28.18
CA GLN A 34 -13.28 51.02 28.13
C GLN A 34 -12.92 51.57 26.73
N PRO A 35 -12.13 52.65 26.65
CA PRO A 35 -11.57 53.09 25.38
C PRO A 35 -10.75 51.94 24.79
N ALA A 36 -11.01 51.58 23.53
CA ALA A 36 -10.37 50.48 22.83
C ALA A 36 -8.86 50.48 23.13
N SER A 37 -8.42 49.50 23.91
CA SER A 37 -7.05 49.47 24.40
C SER A 37 -6.12 49.18 23.20
N LYS A 38 -4.85 49.58 23.27
CA LYS A 38 -3.84 49.14 22.27
C LYS A 38 -3.74 47.61 22.18
N CYS A 39 -4.27 46.86 23.15
CA CYS A 39 -4.41 45.41 23.07
C CYS A 39 -5.48 45.02 22.04
N ASP A 40 -6.64 45.69 22.00
CA ASP A 40 -7.78 45.31 21.14
C ASP A 40 -7.49 45.46 19.65
N GLU A 41 -6.94 46.61 19.23
CA GLU A 41 -6.61 46.87 17.82
C GLU A 41 -5.61 45.86 17.25
N ARG A 42 -4.59 45.51 18.06
CA ARG A 42 -3.54 44.58 17.66
C ARG A 42 -4.06 43.15 17.59
N THR A 43 -4.98 42.79 18.47
CA THR A 43 -5.66 41.49 18.49
C THR A 43 -6.53 41.30 17.27
N VAL A 44 -7.41 42.27 16.95
CA VAL A 44 -8.29 42.21 15.77
C VAL A 44 -7.48 42.04 14.48
N LYS A 45 -6.37 42.80 14.34
CA LYS A 45 -5.48 42.66 13.19
C LYS A 45 -4.81 41.29 13.11
N TRP A 46 -4.43 40.72 14.25
CA TRP A 46 -3.84 39.39 14.33
C TRP A 46 -4.84 38.28 14.02
N GLU A 47 -6.07 38.37 14.53
CA GLU A 47 -7.15 37.43 14.26
C GLU A 47 -7.51 37.38 12.79
N LYS A 48 -7.64 38.55 12.15
CA LYS A 48 -7.89 38.62 10.71
C LYS A 48 -6.79 37.93 9.91
N LYS A 49 -5.52 38.21 10.23
CA LYS A 49 -4.36 37.55 9.59
C LYS A 49 -4.31 36.05 9.85
N LEU A 50 -4.68 35.61 11.06
CA LEU A 50 -4.67 34.20 11.44
C LEU A 50 -5.79 33.44 10.71
N ALA A 51 -6.98 34.02 10.63
CA ALA A 51 -8.12 33.45 9.91
C ALA A 51 -7.84 33.34 8.41
N GLU A 52 -7.31 34.41 7.80
CA GLU A 52 -6.92 34.41 6.38
C GLU A 52 -5.83 33.36 6.09
N LYS A 53 -4.81 33.25 6.94
CA LYS A 53 -3.78 32.21 6.79
C LYS A 53 -4.34 30.79 6.96
N ARG A 54 -5.33 30.59 7.84
CA ARG A 54 -5.97 29.29 8.04
C ARG A 54 -6.75 28.88 6.79
N LEU A 55 -7.59 29.78 6.25
CA LEU A 55 -8.37 29.53 5.03
C LEU A 55 -7.47 29.23 3.83
N ASN A 56 -6.48 30.09 3.56
CA ASN A 56 -5.56 29.90 2.44
C ASN A 56 -4.76 28.59 2.56
N SER A 57 -4.40 28.20 3.79
CA SER A 57 -3.71 26.92 4.03
C SER A 57 -4.64 25.72 3.85
N GLU A 58 -5.90 25.82 4.30
CA GLU A 58 -6.90 24.76 4.18
C GLU A 58 -7.24 24.51 2.70
N GLU A 59 -7.53 25.56 1.92
CA GLU A 59 -7.77 25.47 0.47
C GLU A 59 -6.58 24.88 -0.28
N TRP A 60 -5.36 25.39 -0.02
CA TRP A 60 -4.16 24.88 -0.68
C TRP A 60 -3.90 23.40 -0.36
N LEU A 61 -4.15 22.98 0.90
CA LEU A 61 -3.99 21.58 1.31
C LEU A 61 -5.07 20.68 0.69
N GLU A 62 -6.30 21.15 0.55
CA GLU A 62 -7.39 20.42 -0.09
C GLU A 62 -7.10 20.21 -1.58
N HIS A 63 -6.80 21.28 -2.31
CA HIS A 63 -6.43 21.23 -3.73
C HIS A 63 -5.28 20.24 -3.99
N ARG A 64 -4.20 20.35 -3.21
CA ARG A 64 -3.03 19.49 -3.38
C ARG A 64 -3.31 18.02 -3.07
N ARG A 65 -4.20 17.73 -2.11
CA ARG A 65 -4.61 16.36 -1.79
C ARG A 65 -5.42 15.75 -2.93
N ASP A 66 -6.33 16.53 -3.51
CA ASP A 66 -7.16 16.12 -4.63
C ASP A 66 -6.35 15.84 -5.89
N GLU A 67 -5.46 16.75 -6.26
CA GLU A 67 -4.58 16.57 -7.42
C GLU A 67 -3.68 15.35 -7.26
N GLN A 68 -3.07 15.19 -6.08
CA GLN A 68 -2.21 14.05 -5.82
C GLN A 68 -3.00 12.73 -5.82
N GLY A 69 -4.25 12.74 -5.33
CA GLY A 69 -5.17 11.60 -5.38
C GLY A 69 -5.50 11.20 -6.82
N LYS A 70 -5.91 12.16 -7.64
CA LYS A 70 -6.21 11.96 -9.08
C LYS A 70 -4.98 11.45 -9.84
N TRP A 71 -3.82 12.04 -9.62
CA TRP A 71 -2.57 11.63 -10.25
C TRP A 71 -2.22 10.18 -9.91
N LYS A 72 -2.28 9.79 -8.63
CA LYS A 72 -1.99 8.42 -8.20
C LYS A 72 -2.98 7.41 -8.80
N ALA A 73 -4.28 7.74 -8.78
CA ALA A 73 -5.32 6.88 -9.33
C ALA A 73 -5.12 6.65 -10.84
N ASN A 74 -4.84 7.72 -11.60
CA ASN A 74 -4.59 7.60 -13.04
C ASN A 74 -3.33 6.79 -13.34
N ARG A 75 -2.23 7.06 -12.61
CA ARG A 75 -0.96 6.33 -12.74
C ARG A 75 -1.12 4.83 -12.49
N GLN A 76 -1.94 4.46 -11.51
CA GLN A 76 -2.23 3.07 -11.20
C GLN A 76 -3.06 2.41 -12.30
N ALA A 77 -4.12 3.06 -12.77
CA ALA A 77 -4.95 2.55 -13.85
C ALA A 77 -4.17 2.37 -15.16
N GLU A 78 -3.30 3.32 -15.50
CA GLU A 78 -2.39 3.21 -16.66
C GLU A 78 -1.41 2.04 -16.51
N GLY A 79 -0.81 1.89 -15.32
CA GLY A 79 0.11 0.80 -15.01
C GLY A 79 -0.55 -0.58 -15.12
N ASP A 80 -1.76 -0.72 -14.60
CA ASP A 80 -2.51 -1.98 -14.65
C ASP A 80 -2.89 -2.35 -16.09
N LYS A 81 -3.38 -1.39 -16.89
CA LYS A 81 -3.67 -1.59 -18.33
C LYS A 81 -2.42 -1.98 -19.12
N TRP A 82 -1.29 -1.31 -18.86
CA TRP A 82 -0.03 -1.61 -19.54
C TRP A 82 0.48 -3.01 -19.19
N LEU A 83 0.38 -3.42 -17.91
CA LEU A 83 0.77 -4.76 -17.49
C LEU A 83 -0.10 -5.85 -18.12
N GLU A 84 -1.41 -5.61 -18.22
CA GLU A 84 -2.34 -6.53 -18.88
C GLU A 84 -2.00 -6.69 -20.37
N ASN A 85 -1.84 -5.59 -21.10
CA ASN A 85 -1.49 -5.64 -22.52
C ASN A 85 -0.14 -6.33 -22.75
N ARG A 86 0.87 -6.01 -21.92
CA ARG A 86 2.19 -6.63 -22.03
C ARG A 86 2.18 -8.13 -21.74
N ARG A 87 1.33 -8.61 -20.82
CA ARG A 87 1.14 -10.04 -20.55
C ARG A 87 0.50 -10.73 -21.74
N PHE A 88 -0.56 -10.14 -22.29
CA PHE A 88 -1.24 -10.67 -23.46
C PHE A 88 -0.30 -10.78 -24.67
N GLU A 89 0.47 -9.73 -24.97
CA GLU A 89 1.45 -9.74 -26.06
C GLU A 89 2.56 -10.78 -25.85
N GLN A 90 3.08 -10.88 -24.61
CA GLN A 90 4.11 -11.86 -24.28
C GLN A 90 3.60 -13.29 -24.42
N ASP A 91 2.36 -13.56 -24.00
CA ASP A 91 1.76 -14.89 -24.10
C ASP A 91 1.47 -15.26 -25.56
N LYS A 92 0.98 -14.32 -26.38
CA LYS A 92 0.81 -14.50 -27.82
C LYS A 92 2.15 -14.75 -28.54
N TRP A 93 3.19 -14.00 -28.20
CA TRP A 93 4.53 -14.20 -28.78
C TRP A 93 5.11 -15.56 -28.41
N LYS A 94 4.98 -15.98 -27.15
CA LYS A 94 5.40 -17.31 -26.69
C LYS A 94 4.67 -18.41 -27.43
N GLU A 95 3.36 -18.25 -27.65
CA GLU A 95 2.55 -19.21 -28.41
C GLU A 95 3.00 -19.34 -29.86
N ASN A 96 3.18 -18.23 -30.56
CA ASN A 96 3.65 -18.25 -31.95
C ASN A 96 5.04 -18.90 -32.08
N ARG A 97 5.97 -18.58 -31.16
CA ARG A 97 7.29 -19.25 -31.12
C ARG A 97 7.21 -20.73 -30.75
N ARG A 98 6.23 -21.14 -29.93
CA ARG A 98 6.00 -22.55 -29.60
C ARG A 98 5.63 -23.34 -30.85
N VAL A 99 4.62 -22.85 -31.59
CA VAL A 99 4.17 -23.46 -32.85
C VAL A 99 5.33 -23.58 -33.85
N GLU A 100 6.15 -22.53 -33.99
CA GLU A 100 7.28 -22.53 -34.92
C GLU A 100 8.42 -23.48 -34.53
N ARG A 101 8.71 -23.65 -33.23
CA ARG A 101 9.73 -24.59 -32.76
C ARG A 101 9.25 -26.03 -32.88
N ASP A 102 7.99 -26.29 -32.53
CA ASP A 102 7.42 -27.64 -32.52
C ASP A 102 7.20 -28.18 -33.94
N SER A 103 7.08 -27.30 -34.94
CA SER A 103 7.09 -27.67 -36.37
C SER A 103 8.47 -28.03 -36.93
N ARG A 104 9.57 -27.68 -36.24
CA ARG A 104 10.95 -27.89 -36.71
C ARG A 104 11.73 -28.99 -35.97
N GLY A 105 11.38 -29.32 -34.72
CA GLY A 105 12.32 -29.98 -33.80
C GLY A 105 12.15 -31.48 -33.53
N TYR A 106 10.95 -32.06 -33.72
CA TYR A 106 10.66 -33.39 -33.18
C TYR A 106 10.51 -34.45 -34.27
N LYS A 107 11.44 -35.42 -34.29
CA LYS A 107 11.39 -36.60 -35.17
C LYS A 107 10.55 -37.76 -34.57
N ASN A 108 10.13 -37.65 -33.32
CA ASN A 108 9.34 -38.66 -32.59
C ASN A 108 8.16 -37.99 -31.88
N GLU A 109 6.94 -38.42 -32.20
CA GLU A 109 5.69 -37.86 -31.66
C GLU A 109 5.56 -38.04 -30.13
N ALA A 110 6.12 -39.12 -29.56
CA ALA A 110 6.12 -39.31 -28.10
C ALA A 110 6.99 -38.28 -27.38
N VAL A 111 8.14 -37.92 -27.96
CA VAL A 111 9.04 -36.87 -27.44
C VAL A 111 8.39 -35.50 -27.54
N LYS A 112 7.68 -35.25 -28.65
CA LYS A 112 6.90 -34.02 -28.87
C LYS A 112 5.79 -33.87 -27.83
N ALA A 113 5.01 -34.93 -27.58
CA ALA A 113 3.96 -34.94 -26.58
C ALA A 113 4.49 -34.74 -25.16
N ALA A 114 5.60 -35.40 -24.79
CA ALA A 114 6.25 -35.22 -23.50
C ALA A 114 6.75 -33.77 -23.28
N ALA A 115 7.39 -33.19 -24.30
CA ALA A 115 7.88 -31.82 -24.24
C ALA A 115 6.74 -30.79 -24.17
N ALA A 116 5.63 -31.02 -24.89
CA ALA A 116 4.42 -30.21 -24.79
C ALA A 116 3.83 -30.27 -23.38
N ALA A 117 3.65 -31.46 -22.83
CA ALA A 117 3.12 -31.64 -21.47
C ALA A 117 3.98 -30.97 -20.39
N TYR A 118 5.31 -31.11 -20.47
CA TYR A 118 6.24 -30.43 -19.57
C TYR A 118 6.05 -28.91 -19.61
N ARG A 119 6.01 -28.32 -20.82
CA ARG A 119 5.85 -26.88 -20.99
C ARG A 119 4.52 -26.39 -20.47
N THR A 120 3.43 -27.07 -20.77
CA THR A 120 2.11 -26.75 -20.23
C THR A 120 2.13 -26.74 -18.70
N ALA A 121 2.79 -27.72 -18.08
CA ALA A 121 2.95 -27.75 -16.63
C ALA A 121 3.76 -26.54 -16.10
N ILE A 122 4.83 -26.15 -16.79
CA ILE A 122 5.61 -24.95 -16.43
C ILE A 122 4.80 -23.66 -16.63
N ASP A 123 4.03 -23.53 -17.70
CA ASP A 123 3.18 -22.37 -17.96
C ASP A 123 2.09 -22.21 -16.88
N VAL A 124 1.45 -23.30 -16.49
CA VAL A 124 0.51 -23.33 -15.35
C VAL A 124 1.22 -22.90 -14.06
N ALA A 125 2.39 -23.46 -13.76
CA ALA A 125 3.15 -23.09 -12.56
C ALA A 125 3.56 -21.61 -12.56
N MET A 126 3.97 -21.06 -13.71
CA MET A 126 4.28 -19.65 -13.86
C MET A 126 3.06 -18.76 -13.63
N LYS A 127 1.89 -19.14 -14.18
CA LYS A 127 0.62 -18.43 -13.99
C LYS A 127 0.24 -18.40 -12.51
N THR A 128 0.22 -19.56 -11.85
CA THR A 128 -0.09 -19.66 -10.42
C THR A 128 0.85 -18.83 -9.56
N ARG A 129 2.16 -18.84 -9.85
CA ARG A 129 3.12 -17.97 -9.16
C ARG A 129 2.80 -16.49 -9.36
N ARG A 130 2.50 -16.07 -10.59
CA ARG A 130 2.15 -14.67 -10.91
C ARG A 130 0.92 -14.22 -10.12
N GLU A 131 -0.15 -15.01 -10.15
CA GLU A 131 -1.40 -14.74 -9.42
C GLU A 131 -1.15 -14.62 -7.90
N ALA A 132 -0.33 -15.50 -7.33
CA ALA A 132 0.03 -15.45 -5.91
C ALA A 132 0.84 -14.18 -5.55
N VAL A 133 1.83 -13.80 -6.39
CA VAL A 133 2.62 -12.58 -6.20
C VAL A 133 1.75 -11.33 -6.34
N GLU A 134 0.84 -11.30 -7.31
CA GLU A 134 -0.10 -10.19 -7.50
C GLU A 134 -1.07 -10.04 -6.33
N ALA A 135 -1.58 -11.15 -5.81
CA ALA A 135 -2.41 -11.15 -4.61
C ALA A 135 -1.63 -10.60 -3.39
N ALA A 136 -0.37 -10.99 -3.22
CA ALA A 136 0.50 -10.48 -2.15
C ALA A 136 0.72 -8.96 -2.27
N ILE A 137 1.07 -8.47 -3.46
CA ILE A 137 1.28 -7.03 -3.72
C ILE A 137 -0.02 -6.25 -3.50
N LYS A 138 -1.16 -6.77 -3.96
CA LYS A 138 -2.47 -6.13 -3.77
C LYS A 138 -2.81 -6.01 -2.28
N SER A 139 -2.57 -7.08 -1.51
CA SER A 139 -2.76 -7.07 -0.07
C SER A 139 -1.85 -6.05 0.62
N TYR A 140 -0.57 -5.99 0.23
CA TYR A 140 0.37 -5.01 0.78
C TYR A 140 -0.10 -3.57 0.52
N ARG A 141 -0.50 -3.25 -0.72
CA ARG A 141 -1.03 -1.94 -1.09
C ARG A 141 -2.25 -1.55 -0.26
N ALA A 142 -3.21 -2.46 -0.11
CA ALA A 142 -4.40 -2.22 0.71
C ALA A 142 -4.05 -1.90 2.18
N THR A 143 -3.13 -2.66 2.77
CA THR A 143 -2.66 -2.40 4.15
C THR A 143 -1.92 -1.07 4.26
N HIS A 144 -1.06 -0.76 3.29
CA HIS A 144 -0.33 0.50 3.23
C HIS A 144 -1.27 1.71 3.12
N ASP A 145 -2.30 1.64 2.27
CA ASP A 145 -3.28 2.70 2.10
C ASP A 145 -4.14 2.89 3.36
N ALA A 146 -4.53 1.80 4.02
CA ALA A 146 -5.21 1.85 5.32
C ALA A 146 -4.33 2.50 6.40
N ALA A 147 -3.04 2.16 6.46
CA ALA A 147 -2.09 2.76 7.40
C ALA A 147 -1.89 4.27 7.13
N LEU A 148 -1.84 4.68 5.85
CA LEU A 148 -1.80 6.08 5.47
C LEU A 148 -3.07 6.84 5.89
N ALA A 149 -4.25 6.24 5.71
CA ALA A 149 -5.51 6.84 6.12
C ALA A 149 -5.57 7.06 7.64
N LYS A 150 -5.12 6.07 8.43
CA LYS A 150 -5.00 6.19 9.89
C LYS A 150 -4.04 7.31 10.29
N ARG A 151 -2.84 7.34 9.69
CA ARG A 151 -1.83 8.39 9.96
C ARG A 151 -2.41 9.77 9.65
N LYS A 152 -3.10 9.91 8.52
CA LYS A 152 -3.76 11.15 8.13
C LYS A 152 -4.78 11.59 9.18
N ALA A 153 -5.68 10.70 9.60
CA ALA A 153 -6.68 11.01 10.62
C ALA A 153 -6.05 11.43 11.96
N ALA A 154 -4.98 10.76 12.38
CA ALA A 154 -4.25 11.11 13.60
C ALA A 154 -3.58 12.48 13.51
N VAL A 155 -2.95 12.81 12.37
CA VAL A 155 -2.34 14.12 12.13
C VAL A 155 -3.40 15.22 12.07
N ASP A 156 -4.52 15.00 11.37
CA ASP A 156 -5.63 15.95 11.30
C ASP A 156 -6.20 16.22 12.72
N THR A 157 -6.32 15.19 13.55
CA THR A 157 -6.71 15.31 14.97
C THR A 157 -5.70 16.14 15.77
N ALA A 158 -4.40 15.89 15.61
CA ALA A 158 -3.35 16.66 16.29
C ALA A 158 -3.32 18.14 15.87
N ILE A 159 -3.62 18.43 14.60
CA ILE A 159 -3.74 19.80 14.09
C ILE A 159 -4.96 20.49 14.70
N ALA A 160 -6.11 19.82 14.75
CA ALA A 160 -7.32 20.35 15.37
C ALA A 160 -7.12 20.65 16.85
N ALA A 161 -6.51 19.71 17.60
CA ALA A 161 -6.19 19.91 19.01
C ALA A 161 -5.25 21.12 19.22
N ARG A 162 -4.21 21.26 18.39
CA ARG A 162 -3.32 22.43 18.43
C ARG A 162 -4.05 23.73 18.15
N LYS A 163 -4.96 23.74 17.16
CA LYS A 163 -5.79 24.91 16.81
C LYS A 163 -6.62 25.34 18.02
N THR A 164 -7.33 24.41 18.64
CA THR A 164 -8.13 24.66 19.86
C THR A 164 -7.26 25.19 21.01
N ALA A 165 -6.08 24.63 21.23
CA ALA A 165 -5.17 25.09 22.28
C ALA A 165 -4.65 26.52 22.02
N ILE A 166 -4.33 26.87 20.78
CA ILE A 166 -3.92 28.23 20.41
C ILE A 166 -5.08 29.21 20.56
N ASP A 167 -6.30 28.83 20.17
CA ASP A 167 -7.49 29.68 20.30
C ASP A 167 -7.83 29.92 21.78
N ALA A 168 -7.69 28.90 22.64
CA ALA A 168 -7.82 29.04 24.09
C ALA A 168 -6.72 29.93 24.70
N ALA A 169 -5.46 29.78 24.27
CA ALA A 169 -4.37 30.64 24.70
C ALA A 169 -4.59 32.10 24.30
N LEU A 170 -5.16 32.34 23.12
CA LEU A 170 -5.50 33.68 22.65
C LEU A 170 -6.65 34.29 23.45
N ALA A 171 -7.66 33.50 23.82
CA ALA A 171 -8.73 33.94 24.72
C ALA A 171 -8.19 34.32 26.12
N ASP A 172 -7.32 33.49 26.70
CA ASP A 172 -6.67 33.76 27.99
C ASP A 172 -5.71 34.96 27.90
N TRP A 173 -5.02 35.16 26.77
CA TRP A 173 -4.21 36.35 26.56
C TRP A 173 -5.07 37.64 26.59
N LYS A 174 -6.27 37.61 25.98
CA LYS A 174 -7.18 38.76 25.96
C LYS A 174 -7.64 39.14 27.36
N THR A 175 -7.99 38.16 28.19
CA THR A 175 -8.44 38.43 29.56
C THR A 175 -7.33 39.01 30.44
N ARG A 176 -6.07 38.66 30.16
CA ARG A 176 -4.90 39.15 30.90
C ARG A 176 -4.32 40.48 30.40
N CYS A 177 -4.71 40.95 29.21
CA CYS A 177 -4.17 42.18 28.64
C CYS A 177 -4.81 43.41 29.28
N ASP A 178 -4.21 43.94 30.34
CA ASP A 178 -4.69 45.14 31.05
C ASP A 178 -4.25 46.48 30.40
N GLY A 179 -3.63 46.43 29.21
CA GLY A 179 -3.13 47.60 28.49
C GLY A 179 -1.80 48.18 29.01
N THR A 180 -1.34 47.79 30.20
CA THR A 180 -0.07 48.25 30.78
C THR A 180 1.13 47.55 30.12
N PRO A 181 2.35 48.13 30.16
CA PRO A 181 3.56 47.44 29.71
C PRO A 181 3.80 46.10 30.44
N GLU A 182 3.60 46.08 31.75
CA GLU A 182 3.85 44.93 32.62
C GLU A 182 2.82 43.81 32.39
N GLY A 183 1.52 44.14 32.38
CA GLY A 183 0.45 43.18 32.10
C GLY A 183 0.54 42.61 30.69
N ARG A 184 0.91 43.41 29.69
CA ARG A 184 1.21 42.90 28.33
C ARG A 184 2.40 41.94 28.32
N LYS A 185 3.47 42.23 29.05
CA LYS A 185 4.63 41.35 29.14
C LYS A 185 4.25 40.01 29.77
N ALA A 186 3.45 40.03 30.84
CA ALA A 186 2.94 38.83 31.49
C ALA A 186 2.01 38.01 30.57
N ALA A 187 1.05 38.65 29.90
CA ALA A 187 0.13 38.01 28.96
C ALA A 187 0.90 37.36 27.79
N ASN A 188 1.83 38.09 27.17
CA ASN A 188 2.66 37.55 26.07
C ASN A 188 3.50 36.35 26.50
N LYS A 189 4.06 36.37 27.71
CA LYS A 189 4.82 35.24 28.26
C LYS A 189 3.93 34.00 28.40
N ALA A 190 2.77 34.15 29.04
CA ALA A 190 1.82 33.05 29.23
C ALA A 190 1.32 32.48 27.89
N PHE A 191 1.01 33.34 26.91
CA PHE A 191 0.64 32.92 25.57
C PHE A 191 1.77 32.14 24.87
N GLY A 192 3.02 32.62 24.97
CA GLY A 192 4.17 31.93 24.41
C GLY A 192 4.35 30.51 24.97
N GLU A 193 4.27 30.36 26.29
CA GLU A 193 4.35 29.07 26.98
C GLU A 193 3.22 28.11 26.58
N ALA A 194 1.99 28.63 26.45
CA ALA A 194 0.84 27.84 26.00
C ALA A 194 0.98 27.39 24.53
N VAL A 195 1.46 28.26 23.64
CA VAL A 195 1.72 27.93 22.24
C VAL A 195 2.84 26.89 22.12
N GLU A 196 3.92 27.03 22.87
CA GLU A 196 5.02 26.06 22.89
C GLU A 196 4.53 24.68 23.34
N THR A 197 3.72 24.64 24.40
CA THR A 197 3.09 23.43 24.90
C THR A 197 2.20 22.77 23.84
N ALA A 198 1.34 23.55 23.18
CA ALA A 198 0.47 23.06 22.10
C ALA A 198 1.26 22.55 20.88
N GLN A 199 2.37 23.22 20.53
CA GLN A 199 3.25 22.79 19.46
C GLN A 199 3.95 21.47 19.80
N LYS A 200 4.46 21.34 21.03
CA LYS A 200 5.08 20.10 21.51
C LYS A 200 4.10 18.93 21.46
N ALA A 201 2.90 19.10 22.02
CA ALA A 201 1.86 18.07 22.00
C ALA A 201 1.50 17.63 20.57
N SER A 202 1.40 18.58 19.63
CA SER A 202 1.12 18.29 18.22
C SER A 202 2.26 17.51 17.54
N ARG A 203 3.52 17.84 17.84
CA ARG A 203 4.70 17.11 17.35
C ARG A 203 4.72 15.69 17.90
N ASP A 204 4.56 15.53 19.21
CA ASP A 204 4.55 14.22 19.89
C ASP A 204 3.44 13.32 19.32
N ALA A 205 2.22 13.85 19.12
CA ALA A 205 1.12 13.12 18.50
C ALA A 205 1.41 12.73 17.04
N THR A 206 2.05 13.62 16.28
CA THR A 206 2.44 13.34 14.89
C THR A 206 3.52 12.26 14.81
N GLU A 207 4.50 12.29 15.71
CA GLU A 207 5.55 11.28 15.82
C GLU A 207 4.97 9.91 16.21
N ALA A 208 4.04 9.87 17.15
CA ALA A 208 3.32 8.66 17.51
C ALA A 208 2.56 8.07 16.30
N ALA A 209 1.86 8.91 15.53
CA ALA A 209 1.17 8.48 14.31
C ALA A 209 2.14 7.92 13.25
N TRP A 210 3.32 8.53 13.10
CA TRP A 210 4.37 8.01 12.23
C TRP A 210 4.93 6.68 12.69
N LYS A 211 5.11 6.48 14.00
CA LYS A 211 5.55 5.20 14.56
C LYS A 211 4.56 4.09 14.23
N VAL A 212 3.26 4.32 14.48
CA VAL A 212 2.19 3.36 14.14
C VAL A 212 2.23 3.01 12.64
N TYR A 213 2.32 4.02 11.77
CA TYR A 213 2.42 3.79 10.33
C TYR A 213 3.63 2.93 9.94
N ARG A 214 4.81 3.19 10.53
CA ARG A 214 6.02 2.40 10.26
C ARG A 214 5.86 0.95 10.70
N ASP A 215 5.35 0.73 11.91
CA ASP A 215 5.16 -0.60 12.48
C ASP A 215 4.16 -1.42 11.64
N GLU A 216 3.01 -0.83 11.27
CA GLU A 216 2.01 -1.48 10.41
C GLU A 216 2.57 -1.79 9.02
N ASN A 217 3.34 -0.87 8.43
CA ASN A 217 3.93 -1.06 7.11
C ASN A 217 5.07 -2.10 7.12
N GLU A 218 5.87 -2.16 8.18
CA GLU A 218 6.90 -3.19 8.33
C GLU A 218 6.28 -4.59 8.43
N ALA A 219 5.22 -4.73 9.23
CA ALA A 219 4.45 -5.97 9.33
C ALA A 219 3.87 -6.37 7.96
N ALA A 220 3.28 -5.42 7.22
CA ALA A 220 2.75 -5.65 5.88
C ALA A 220 3.83 -6.13 4.89
N ARG A 221 5.03 -5.53 4.92
CA ARG A 221 6.16 -5.96 4.08
C ARG A 221 6.65 -7.36 4.43
N LYS A 222 6.62 -7.74 5.71
CA LYS A 222 7.00 -9.09 6.13
C LYS A 222 6.05 -10.13 5.54
N ILE A 223 4.74 -9.88 5.65
CA ILE A 223 3.69 -10.75 5.08
C ILE A 223 3.85 -10.86 3.56
N GLU A 224 4.08 -9.73 2.86
CA GLU A 224 4.31 -9.73 1.41
C GLU A 224 5.51 -10.60 1.02
N ARG A 225 6.65 -10.45 1.71
CA ARG A 225 7.86 -11.25 1.46
C ARG A 225 7.60 -12.74 1.67
N GLU A 226 6.98 -13.12 2.79
CA GLU A 226 6.66 -14.51 3.10
C GLU A 226 5.73 -15.15 2.06
N ALA A 227 4.74 -14.38 1.58
CA ALA A 227 3.84 -14.83 0.52
C ALA A 227 4.59 -15.02 -0.82
N ILE A 228 5.47 -14.09 -1.18
CA ILE A 228 6.29 -14.20 -2.41
C ILE A 228 7.27 -15.37 -2.32
N GLU A 229 7.94 -15.56 -1.18
CA GLU A 229 8.82 -16.72 -0.95
C GLU A 229 8.06 -18.04 -1.07
N THR A 230 6.85 -18.11 -0.52
CA THR A 230 5.98 -19.28 -0.63
C THR A 230 5.60 -19.55 -2.09
N ALA A 231 5.20 -18.52 -2.84
CA ALA A 231 4.90 -18.64 -4.26
C ALA A 231 6.11 -19.15 -5.06
N MET A 232 7.32 -18.69 -4.72
CA MET A 232 8.57 -19.15 -5.34
C MET A 232 8.91 -20.60 -4.99
N LYS A 233 8.71 -21.03 -3.74
CA LYS A 233 8.90 -22.42 -3.31
C LYS A 233 7.94 -23.36 -4.06
N ASN A 234 6.67 -22.99 -4.15
CA ASN A 234 5.66 -23.76 -4.88
C ASN A 234 6.00 -23.86 -6.38
N PHE A 235 6.48 -22.78 -6.98
CA PHE A 235 6.93 -22.78 -8.38
C PHE A 235 8.14 -23.72 -8.61
N ARG A 236 9.10 -23.77 -7.69
CA ARG A 236 10.24 -24.71 -7.77
C ARG A 236 9.78 -26.15 -7.65
N ALA A 237 8.89 -26.44 -6.70
CA ALA A 237 8.32 -27.78 -6.53
C ALA A 237 7.55 -28.24 -7.78
N ALA A 238 6.74 -27.35 -8.37
CA ALA A 238 6.01 -27.63 -9.60
C ALA A 238 6.95 -27.88 -10.80
N GLN A 239 8.04 -27.12 -10.92
CA GLN A 239 9.08 -27.38 -11.92
C GLN A 239 9.74 -28.75 -11.76
N GLU A 240 10.12 -29.11 -10.54
CA GLU A 240 10.75 -30.39 -10.26
C GLU A 240 9.80 -31.57 -10.58
N ALA A 241 8.53 -31.45 -10.19
CA ALA A 241 7.50 -32.43 -10.51
C ALA A 241 7.31 -32.58 -12.03
N ALA A 242 7.16 -31.46 -12.75
CA ALA A 242 7.06 -31.47 -14.20
C ALA A 242 8.29 -32.12 -14.86
N TRP A 243 9.50 -31.81 -14.36
CA TRP A 243 10.74 -32.36 -14.90
C TRP A 243 10.85 -33.87 -14.70
N LYS A 244 10.43 -34.38 -13.53
CA LYS A 244 10.37 -35.83 -13.26
C LYS A 244 9.45 -36.54 -14.25
N VAL A 245 8.26 -35.99 -14.51
CA VAL A 245 7.31 -36.53 -15.49
C VAL A 245 7.91 -36.50 -16.90
N TYR A 246 8.50 -35.37 -17.30
CA TYR A 246 9.16 -35.23 -18.60
C TYR A 246 10.26 -36.28 -18.79
N ARG A 247 11.15 -36.44 -17.81
CA ARG A 247 12.25 -37.40 -17.87
C ARG A 247 11.72 -38.84 -18.00
N ALA A 248 10.70 -39.20 -17.21
CA ALA A 248 10.09 -40.52 -17.30
C ALA A 248 9.50 -40.79 -18.70
N ALA A 249 8.79 -39.82 -19.26
CA ALA A 249 8.24 -39.93 -20.62
C ALA A 249 9.34 -40.03 -21.69
N MET A 250 10.45 -39.31 -21.53
CA MET A 250 11.61 -39.39 -22.42
C MET A 250 12.30 -40.77 -22.39
N GLU A 251 12.45 -41.37 -21.21
CA GLU A 251 13.01 -42.72 -21.07
C GLU A 251 12.12 -43.79 -21.72
N VAL A 252 10.80 -43.65 -21.60
CA VAL A 252 9.84 -44.53 -22.30
C VAL A 252 9.95 -44.37 -23.81
N ALA A 253 10.00 -43.13 -24.30
CA ALA A 253 10.13 -42.84 -25.74
C ALA A 253 11.45 -43.38 -26.33
N LYS A 254 12.55 -43.37 -25.55
CA LYS A 254 13.83 -43.95 -25.95
C LYS A 254 13.77 -45.48 -26.09
N LYS A 255 13.05 -46.17 -25.20
CA LYS A 255 12.90 -47.64 -25.24
C LYS A 255 12.04 -48.15 -26.40
N HIS A 256 11.16 -47.31 -26.93
CA HIS A 256 10.23 -47.66 -28.01
C HIS A 256 10.59 -46.99 -29.35
N ALA A 257 11.82 -46.50 -29.50
CA ALA A 257 12.29 -45.97 -30.77
C ALA A 257 12.34 -47.12 -31.81
N PRO A 258 11.78 -46.96 -33.02
CA PRO A 258 11.78 -48.01 -34.03
C PRO A 258 13.21 -48.40 -34.39
N VAL A 259 13.49 -49.71 -34.37
CA VAL A 259 14.74 -50.28 -34.89
C VAL A 259 14.82 -49.87 -36.37
N PRO A 260 15.94 -49.28 -36.85
CA PRO A 260 16.08 -48.97 -38.27
C PRO A 260 15.89 -50.27 -39.07
N PRO A 261 15.16 -50.25 -40.20
CA PRO A 261 14.92 -51.46 -40.98
C PRO A 261 16.26 -52.12 -41.30
N ALA A 262 16.37 -53.41 -40.99
CA ALA A 262 17.55 -54.21 -41.30
C ALA A 262 17.83 -54.10 -42.80
N ASN A 263 19.04 -53.65 -43.16
CA ASN A 263 19.46 -53.54 -44.55
C ASN A 263 19.65 -54.95 -45.14
N THR A 264 18.57 -55.53 -45.67
CA THR A 264 18.61 -56.81 -46.40
C THR A 264 19.08 -56.55 -47.83
N ASN A 265 20.36 -56.22 -48.00
CA ASN A 265 21.01 -56.34 -49.30
C ASN A 265 21.39 -57.81 -49.53
N THR A 266 20.40 -58.61 -49.93
CA THR A 266 20.63 -59.93 -50.50
C THR A 266 20.95 -59.74 -51.98
N SER A 267 22.24 -59.71 -52.30
CA SER A 267 22.76 -59.75 -53.68
C SER A 267 22.44 -61.10 -54.31
N THR A 268 21.29 -61.23 -54.99
CA THR A 268 21.04 -62.32 -55.94
C THR A 268 21.95 -62.15 -57.16
N GLY A 269 22.91 -63.06 -57.30
CA GLY A 269 23.77 -63.17 -58.48
C GLY A 269 22.94 -63.50 -59.73
N ALA A 270 23.11 -62.70 -60.76
CA ALA A 270 22.65 -63.00 -62.11
C ALA A 270 23.78 -63.73 -62.85
N THR A 271 23.60 -65.03 -63.07
CA THR A 271 24.37 -65.81 -64.05
C THR A 271 23.73 -65.56 -65.42
N THR A 272 24.41 -64.81 -66.29
CA THR A 272 24.05 -64.69 -67.70
C THR A 272 24.95 -65.62 -68.51
N THR A 273 24.33 -66.63 -69.11
CA THR A 273 24.90 -67.48 -70.15
C THR A 273 24.73 -66.78 -71.49
N GLN A 274 25.83 -66.57 -72.23
CA GLN A 274 25.90 -66.58 -73.70
C GLN A 274 27.29 -67.05 -74.11
#